data_AF-A0A0C2MVA7-F1
#
_entry.id   AF-A0A0C2MVA7-F1
#
_cell.length_a   1.000
_cell.length_b   1.000
_cell.length_c   1.000
_cell.angle_alpha   90.00
_cell.angle_beta   90.00
_cell.angle_gamma   90.00
#
_symmetry.space_group_name_H-M   'P 1'
#
loop_
_entity.id
_entity.type
_entity.pdbx_description
1 polymer ?
#
loop_
_entity_poly.entity_id
_entity_poly.type
_entity_poly.pdbx_seq_one_letter_code
_entity_poly.pdbx_strand_id
1 'polypeptide(L)'
;MKRKIQRSRINNQHLPAEPHNFPEIHIPLELQQTLSGGRFLFIDNNDAINRIIVFCSDWQSELMRTHTHWHCDGTFKTALRVFYQLYTFHIKIISSVVPVL
;
A
#
# COMPACT_ATOMS: atom_id res chain seq x y z
N MET A 1 -8.63 -3.64 -29.08
CA MET A 1 -7.95 -2.35 -28.79
C MET A 1 -6.88 -2.60 -27.72
N LYS A 2 -5.59 -2.69 -28.08
CA LYS A 2 -4.49 -2.96 -27.13
C LYS A 2 -4.08 -1.64 -26.47
N ARG A 3 -4.39 -1.47 -25.18
CA ARG A 3 -3.97 -0.30 -24.39
C ARG A 3 -2.48 -0.43 -24.07
N LYS A 4 -1.64 0.34 -24.76
CA LYS A 4 -0.21 0.42 -24.49
C LYS A 4 -0.02 1.21 -23.19
N ILE A 5 0.17 0.51 -22.06
CA ILE A 5 0.49 1.15 -20.79
C ILE A 5 1.97 1.56 -20.86
N GLN A 6 2.22 2.82 -21.18
CA GLN A 6 3.55 3.41 -21.11
C GLN A 6 3.77 3.88 -19.66
N ARG A 7 4.71 3.25 -18.95
CA ARG A 7 5.19 3.79 -17.66
C ARG A 7 5.94 5.08 -17.96
N SER A 8 5.28 6.23 -17.80
CA SER A 8 5.93 7.53 -17.83
C SER A 8 6.73 7.72 -16.53
N ARG A 9 7.91 7.10 -16.43
CA ARG A 9 8.96 7.58 -15.52
C ARG A 9 9.68 8.75 -16.20
N ILE A 10 8.92 9.74 -16.66
CA ILE A 10 9.44 10.87 -17.43
C ILE A 10 9.26 12.10 -16.52
N ASN A 11 10.39 12.62 -16.04
CA ASN A 11 10.60 13.86 -15.28
C ASN A 11 10.16 13.88 -13.81
N ASN A 12 10.82 13.09 -12.95
CA ASN A 12 10.75 13.23 -11.50
C ASN A 12 11.69 14.33 -10.97
N GLN A 13 11.48 15.60 -11.31
CA GLN A 13 12.17 16.68 -10.57
C GLN A 13 11.57 16.92 -9.18
N HIS A 14 10.43 16.29 -8.86
CA HIS A 14 9.66 16.59 -7.64
C HIS A 14 9.34 15.39 -6.74
N LEU A 15 9.74 14.17 -7.09
CA LEU A 15 9.58 13.04 -6.18
C LEU A 15 10.72 13.03 -5.16
N PRO A 16 10.43 12.77 -3.87
CA PRO A 16 11.48 12.60 -2.86
C PRO A 16 12.41 11.45 -3.26
N ALA A 17 13.68 11.57 -2.85
CA ALA A 17 14.65 10.49 -3.00
C ALA A 17 14.15 9.23 -2.26
N GLU A 18 14.52 8.07 -2.77
CA GLU A 18 14.20 6.81 -2.11
C GLU A 18 14.95 6.73 -0.77
N PRO A 19 14.26 6.42 0.35
CA PRO A 19 14.88 6.35 1.66
C PRO A 19 15.94 5.25 1.71
N HIS A 20 17.00 5.48 2.49
CA HIS A 20 18.10 4.53 2.66
C HIS A 20 17.92 3.59 3.87
N ASN A 21 17.11 4.00 4.84
CA ASN A 21 16.80 3.25 6.06
C ASN A 21 15.40 3.60 6.58
N PHE A 22 14.88 2.82 7.54
CA PHE A 22 13.54 3.04 8.09
C PHE A 22 13.34 4.36 8.85
N PRO A 23 14.31 4.87 9.63
CA PRO A 23 14.18 6.17 10.30
C PRO A 23 13.93 7.35 9.35
N GLU A 24 14.43 7.31 8.11
CA GLU A 24 14.18 8.35 7.10
C GLU A 24 12.72 8.37 6.58
N ILE A 25 11.95 7.31 6.81
CA ILE A 25 10.58 7.21 6.34
C ILE A 25 9.64 7.92 7.30
N HIS A 26 9.23 9.12 6.91
CA HIS A 26 8.16 9.86 7.56
C HIS A 26 6.93 9.88 6.65
N ILE A 27 5.81 9.35 7.14
CA ILE A 27 4.53 9.38 6.41
C ILE A 27 3.79 10.66 6.83
N PRO A 28 3.61 11.64 5.93
CA PRO A 28 2.87 12.87 6.22
C PRO A 28 1.43 12.58 6.64
N LEU A 29 0.88 13.42 7.52
CA LEU A 29 -0.46 13.21 8.10
C LEU A 29 -1.54 13.12 7.02
N GLU A 30 -1.41 13.89 5.95
CA GLU A 30 -2.30 13.88 4.79
C GLU A 30 -2.34 12.55 4.04
N LEU A 31 -1.29 11.72 4.15
CA LEU A 31 -1.22 10.38 3.57
C LEU A 31 -1.65 9.29 4.56
N GLN A 32 -1.82 9.63 5.83
CA GLN A 32 -2.32 8.70 6.85
C GLN A 32 -3.85 8.58 6.82
N GLN A 33 -4.52 9.40 6.01
CA GLN A 33 -5.97 9.48 5.91
C GLN A 33 -6.45 9.19 4.49
N THR A 34 -7.70 8.75 4.37
CA THR A 34 -8.40 8.68 3.08
C THR A 34 -8.76 10.08 2.60
N LEU A 35 -9.16 10.22 1.34
CA LEU A 35 -9.66 11.49 0.80
C LEU A 35 -10.89 12.05 1.55
N SER A 36 -11.61 11.19 2.27
CA SER A 36 -12.76 11.56 3.10
C SER A 36 -12.37 11.83 4.57
N GLY A 37 -11.08 11.85 4.91
CA GLY A 37 -10.57 12.07 6.27
C GLY A 37 -10.63 10.85 7.19
N GLY A 38 -10.99 9.67 6.68
CA GLY A 38 -10.98 8.43 7.46
C GLY A 38 -9.57 7.92 7.69
N ARG A 39 -9.35 7.04 8.66
CA ARG A 39 -8.04 6.41 8.86
C ARG A 39 -7.65 5.60 7.62
N PHE A 40 -6.39 5.69 7.21
CA PHE A 40 -5.82 4.87 6.14
C PHE A 40 -4.50 4.20 6.55
N LEU A 41 -3.62 4.88 7.28
CA LEU A 41 -2.50 4.23 7.95
C LEU A 41 -3.05 3.43 9.13
N PHE A 42 -3.10 2.10 8.99
CA PHE A 42 -3.71 1.21 9.97
C PHE A 42 -2.71 0.79 11.05
N ILE A 43 -1.53 0.34 10.63
CA ILE A 43 -0.41 -0.04 11.49
C ILE A 43 0.86 0.57 10.95
N ASP A 44 1.67 1.12 11.84
CA ASP A 44 3.08 1.37 11.63
C ASP A 44 3.80 1.02 12.93
N ASN A 45 4.57 -0.07 12.92
CA ASN A 45 5.25 -0.52 14.13
C ASN A 45 6.49 0.35 14.46
N ASN A 46 6.88 1.28 13.59
CA ASN A 46 8.05 2.18 13.76
C ASN A 46 9.36 1.44 14.11
N ASP A 47 9.51 0.19 13.71
CA ASP A 47 10.72 -0.59 13.97
C ASP A 47 11.88 -0.09 13.07
N ALA A 48 13.08 0.03 13.63
CA ALA A 48 14.24 0.55 12.91
C ALA A 48 14.89 -0.46 11.97
N ILE A 49 14.52 -1.74 12.04
CA ILE A 49 15.15 -2.88 11.33
C ILE A 49 14.12 -3.73 10.57
N ASN A 50 12.93 -3.96 11.15
CA ASN A 50 11.87 -4.78 10.60
C ASN A 50 10.54 -4.02 10.60
N ARG A 51 10.53 -2.84 9.98
CA ARG A 51 9.33 -1.99 9.91
C ARG A 51 8.25 -2.67 9.10
N ILE A 52 7.04 -2.71 9.65
CA ILE A 52 5.83 -3.16 8.97
C ILE A 52 4.86 -1.99 8.95
N ILE A 53 4.46 -1.61 7.75
CA ILE A 53 3.50 -0.54 7.49
C ILE A 53 2.31 -1.15 6.77
N VAL A 54 1.12 -0.94 7.33
CA VAL A 54 -0.14 -1.47 6.80
C VAL A 54 -1.06 -0.30 6.48
N PHE A 55 -1.45 -0.18 5.22
CA PHE A 55 -2.46 0.78 4.78
C PHE A 55 -3.79 0.05 4.61
N CYS A 56 -4.77 0.40 5.44
CA CYS A 56 -6.09 -0.21 5.42
C CYS A 56 -7.07 0.76 6.09
N SER A 57 -8.10 1.17 5.36
CA SER A 57 -9.20 1.93 5.96
C SER A 57 -10.09 1.05 6.83
N ASP A 58 -10.86 1.66 7.73
CA ASP A 58 -11.79 0.91 8.58
C ASP A 58 -12.84 0.14 7.75
N TRP A 59 -13.27 0.71 6.61
CA TRP A 59 -14.16 0.04 5.67
C TRP A 59 -13.50 -1.18 5.01
N GLN A 60 -12.24 -1.07 4.58
CA GLN A 60 -11.49 -2.19 4.01
C GLN A 60 -11.23 -3.29 5.05
N SER A 61 -10.98 -2.91 6.30
CA SER A 61 -10.83 -3.83 7.42
C SER A 61 -12.12 -4.61 7.69
N GLU A 62 -13.27 -3.92 7.69
CA GLU A 62 -14.58 -4.55 7.84
C GLU A 62 -14.91 -5.47 6.66
N LEU A 63 -14.55 -5.07 5.45
CA LEU A 63 -14.65 -5.91 4.26
C LEU A 63 -13.84 -7.21 4.40
N MET A 64 -12.60 -7.13 4.86
CA MET A 64 -11.78 -8.31 5.15
C MET A 64 -12.45 -9.19 6.21
N ARG A 65 -12.95 -8.58 7.30
CA ARG A 65 -13.60 -9.31 8.40
C ARG A 65 -14.87 -10.06 7.97
N THR A 66 -15.63 -9.50 7.05
CA THR A 66 -16.96 -10.01 6.64
C THR A 66 -16.91 -11.00 5.48
N HIS A 67 -15.85 -10.98 4.66
CA HIS A 67 -15.71 -11.85 3.50
C HIS A 67 -14.75 -13.00 3.81
N THR A 68 -15.06 -14.21 3.32
CA THR A 68 -14.26 -15.41 3.61
C THR A 68 -13.22 -15.75 2.54
N HIS A 69 -13.30 -15.11 1.37
CA HIS A 69 -12.42 -15.40 0.24
C HIS A 69 -11.47 -14.25 0.01
N TRP A 70 -10.21 -14.46 0.39
CA TRP A 70 -9.13 -13.51 0.21
C TRP A 70 -8.13 -14.03 -0.82
N HIS A 71 -7.69 -13.14 -1.69
CA HIS A 71 -6.56 -13.35 -2.58
C HIS A 71 -5.44 -12.44 -2.12
N CYS A 72 -4.24 -13.00 -1.98
CA CYS A 72 -3.09 -12.25 -1.50
C CYS A 72 -1.96 -12.40 -2.51
N ASP A 73 -1.29 -11.30 -2.84
CA ASP A 73 -0.15 -11.29 -3.76
C ASP A 73 0.98 -10.43 -3.20
N GLY A 74 2.20 -10.93 -3.37
CA GLY A 74 3.41 -10.33 -2.84
C GLY A 74 4.40 -10.02 -3.96
N THR A 75 4.74 -8.75 -4.11
CA THR A 75 5.62 -8.27 -5.19
C THR A 75 6.95 -7.75 -4.62
N PHE A 76 8.05 -8.38 -5.04
CA PHE A 76 9.40 -8.00 -4.59
C PHE A 76 9.99 -6.84 -5.43
N LYS A 77 9.69 -6.79 -6.73
CA LYS A 77 10.33 -5.87 -7.69
C LYS A 77 9.84 -4.42 -7.60
N THR A 78 8.78 -4.18 -6.83
CA THR A 78 8.06 -2.89 -6.71
C THR A 78 8.10 -2.31 -5.31
N ALA A 79 8.64 -3.04 -4.33
CA ALA A 79 8.89 -2.51 -3.00
C ALA A 79 10.05 -1.48 -3.05
N LEU A 80 10.02 -0.50 -2.14
CA LEU A 80 11.21 0.31 -1.87
C LEU A 80 12.33 -0.61 -1.38
N ARG A 81 13.58 -0.30 -1.71
CA ARG A 81 14.76 -1.11 -1.38
C ARG A 81 14.91 -1.41 0.12
N VAL A 82 14.39 -0.54 0.97
CA VAL A 82 14.37 -0.71 2.43
C VAL A 82 13.35 -1.76 2.88
N PHE A 83 12.30 -2.02 2.11
CA PHE A 83 11.33 -3.08 2.37
C PHE A 83 11.65 -4.34 1.56
N TYR A 84 11.45 -5.50 2.17
CA TYR A 84 11.65 -6.78 1.49
C TYR A 84 10.59 -7.05 0.42
N GLN A 85 9.33 -6.68 0.67
CA GLN A 85 8.21 -7.01 -0.19
C GLN A 85 7.07 -6.00 -0.02
N LEU A 86 6.33 -5.74 -1.11
CA LEU A 86 5.01 -5.13 -1.05
C LEU A 86 3.97 -6.24 -1.12
N TYR A 87 3.10 -6.32 -0.13
CA TYR A 87 2.07 -7.35 -0.03
C TYR A 87 0.69 -6.71 -0.13
N THR A 88 -0.20 -7.34 -0.91
CA THR A 88 -1.54 -6.82 -1.16
C THR A 88 -2.60 -7.87 -0.88
N PHE A 89 -3.72 -7.46 -0.31
CA PHE A 89 -4.89 -8.28 -0.08
C PHE A 89 -6.04 -7.80 -0.97
N HIS A 90 -6.77 -8.77 -1.49
CA HIS A 90 -7.97 -8.54 -2.27
C HIS A 90 -9.07 -9.45 -1.76
N ILE A 91 -10.29 -8.94 -1.70
CA ILE A 91 -11.46 -9.75 -1.39
C ILE A 91 -12.26 -10.03 -2.65
N LYS A 92 -12.87 -11.21 -2.68
CA LYS A 92 -13.87 -11.53 -3.71
C LYS A 92 -15.25 -11.09 -3.25
N ILE A 93 -15.85 -10.17 -4.00
CA ILE A 93 -17.23 -9.71 -3.82
C ILE A 93 -18.03 -10.15 -5.05
N ILE A 94 -18.90 -11.15 -4.86
CA ILE A 94 -19.73 -11.73 -5.93
C ILE A 94 -18.85 -12.23 -7.10
N SER A 95 -18.79 -11.48 -8.21
CA SER A 95 -18.04 -11.78 -9.42
C SER A 95 -16.81 -10.89 -9.61
N SER A 96 -16.53 -9.99 -8.67
CA SER A 96 -15.43 -9.02 -8.71
C SER A 96 -14.41 -9.27 -7.62
N VAL A 97 -13.18 -8.84 -7.87
CA VAL A 97 -12.09 -8.85 -6.88
C VAL A 97 -11.68 -7.40 -6.62
N VAL A 98 -11.69 -7.00 -5.36
CA VAL A 98 -11.46 -5.60 -4.94
C VAL A 98 -10.24 -5.55 -4.01
N PRO A 99 -9.28 -4.63 -4.24
CA PRO A 99 -8.15 -4.45 -3.34
C PRO A 99 -8.58 -3.82 -2.02
N VAL A 100 -8.06 -4.33 -0.91
CA VAL A 100 -8.42 -3.90 0.45
C VAL A 100 -7.21 -3.55 1.30
N LEU A 101 -6.01 -4.02 0.95
CA LEU A 101 -4.75 -3.74 1.66
C LEU A 101 -3.59 -3.84 0.67
#